data_AF-A0AAV0H8B3-F1
#
_entry.id   AF-A0AAV0H8B3-F1
#
_cell.length_a   1.000
_cell.length_b   1.000
_cell.length_c   1.000
_cell.angle_alpha   90.00
_cell.angle_beta   90.00
_cell.angle_gamma   90.00
#
_symmetry.space_group_name_H-M   'P 1'
#
loop_
_entity.id
_entity.type
_entity.pdbx_description
1 polymer ?
#
loop_
_entity_poly.entity_id
_entity_poly.type
_entity_poly.pdbx_seq_one_letter_code
_entity_poly.pdbx_strand_id
1 'polypeptide(L)'
;MEFSEEDFTRLLVMEQARKTAEANYAKNPLDADNLTKWGGALLQLCQLERGPEAMSQEAVSKFEEALDINPSKHEALWGMGNAETNLAFLIPDPDQAEEHFLAAAQLYQRALDEVNEKLAKGFGLLKSICH
;
A
#
# COMPACT_ATOMS: atom_id res chain seq x y z
N MET A 1 6.51 7.66 24.18
CA MET A 1 5.66 8.45 23.28
C MET A 1 4.28 8.41 23.89
N GLU A 2 3.75 9.54 24.35
CA GLU A 2 2.37 9.63 24.83
C GLU A 2 1.43 9.58 23.61
N PHE A 3 0.43 8.72 23.68
CA PHE A 3 -0.61 8.60 22.66
C PHE A 3 -1.45 9.88 22.67
N SER A 4 -1.42 10.64 21.57
CA SER A 4 -2.04 11.96 21.46
C SER A 4 -3.51 11.90 21.01
N GLU A 5 -4.25 13.00 21.16
CA GLU A 5 -5.61 13.13 20.58
C GLU A 5 -5.60 12.98 19.05
N GLU A 6 -4.50 13.38 18.40
CA GLU A 6 -4.29 13.21 16.96
C GLU A 6 -4.12 11.73 16.60
N ASP A 7 -3.37 10.96 17.39
CA ASP A 7 -3.20 9.52 17.20
C ASP A 7 -4.54 8.78 17.35
N PHE A 8 -5.35 9.17 18.35
CA PHE A 8 -6.69 8.62 18.54
C PHE A 8 -7.60 8.91 17.35
N THR A 9 -7.60 10.16 16.88
CA THR A 9 -8.40 10.57 15.72
C THR A 9 -7.97 9.80 14.47
N ARG A 10 -6.66 9.69 14.25
CA ARG A 10 -6.10 8.95 13.11
C ARG A 10 -6.49 7.47 13.16
N LEU A 11 -6.37 6.84 14.33
CA LEU A 11 -6.79 5.45 14.55
C LEU A 11 -8.27 5.24 14.20
N LEU A 12 -9.15 6.12 14.70
CA LEU A 12 -10.58 6.04 14.39
C LEU A 12 -10.87 6.15 12.89
N VAL A 13 -10.20 7.07 12.20
CA VAL A 13 -10.37 7.25 10.75
C VAL A 13 -9.87 6.02 9.99
N MET A 14 -8.73 5.44 10.38
CA MET A 14 -8.19 4.25 9.72
C MET A 14 -9.07 3.02 9.97
N GLU A 15 -9.60 2.83 11.18
CA GLU A 15 -10.56 1.77 11.48
C GLU A 15 -11.84 1.90 10.64
N GLN A 16 -12.37 3.11 10.52
CA GLN A 16 -13.53 3.38 9.67
C GLN A 16 -13.22 3.12 8.19
N ALA A 17 -12.02 3.47 7.72
CA ALA A 17 -11.57 3.20 6.36
C ALA A 17 -11.48 1.69 6.10
N ARG A 18 -10.90 0.92 7.02
CA ARG A 18 -10.83 -0.56 6.96
C ARG A 18 -12.22 -1.19 6.84
N LYS A 19 -13.15 -0.83 7.73
CA LYS A 19 -14.52 -1.36 7.72
C LYS A 19 -15.29 -0.99 6.46
N THR A 20 -15.08 0.23 5.96
CA THR A 20 -15.72 0.69 4.72
C THR A 20 -15.16 -0.09 3.52
N ALA A 21 -13.85 -0.30 3.48
CA ALA A 21 -13.21 -1.07 2.42
C ALA A 21 -13.65 -2.54 2.44
N GLU A 22 -13.77 -3.14 3.62
CA GLU A 22 -14.31 -4.50 3.81
C GLU A 22 -15.74 -4.62 3.28
N ALA A 23 -16.62 -3.66 3.61
CA ALA A 23 -17.99 -3.64 3.12
C ALA A 23 -18.08 -3.43 1.59
N ASN A 24 -17.16 -2.66 1.02
CA ASN A 24 -17.08 -2.48 -0.43
C ASN A 24 -16.54 -3.72 -1.14
N TYR A 25 -15.57 -4.42 -0.55
CA TYR A 25 -15.03 -5.66 -1.09
C TYR A 25 -16.11 -6.75 -1.19
N ALA A 26 -16.98 -6.85 -0.18
CA ALA A 26 -18.14 -7.76 -0.23
C ALA A 26 -19.10 -7.47 -1.40
N LYS A 27 -19.12 -6.23 -1.91
CA LYS A 27 -19.93 -5.83 -3.06
C LYS A 27 -19.18 -5.98 -4.39
N ASN A 28 -17.90 -5.66 -4.40
CA ASN A 28 -17.03 -5.76 -5.56
C ASN A 28 -15.60 -6.13 -5.15
N PRO A 29 -15.22 -7.42 -5.21
CA PRO A 29 -13.88 -7.86 -4.85
C PRO A 29 -12.82 -7.51 -5.91
N LEU A 30 -13.24 -7.10 -7.11
CA LEU A 30 -12.34 -6.75 -8.21
C LEU A 30 -12.03 -5.24 -8.27
N ASP A 31 -12.30 -4.52 -7.18
CA ASP A 31 -11.96 -3.10 -7.05
C ASP A 31 -10.55 -2.93 -6.48
N ALA A 32 -9.57 -2.79 -7.37
CA ALA A 32 -8.17 -2.56 -7.01
C ALA A 32 -7.96 -1.29 -6.17
N ASP A 33 -8.77 -0.23 -6.38
CA ASP A 33 -8.65 1.00 -5.61
C ASP A 33 -9.12 0.79 -4.16
N ASN A 34 -10.21 0.05 -3.99
CA ASN A 34 -10.72 -0.30 -2.68
C ASN A 34 -9.75 -1.22 -1.92
N LEU A 35 -9.20 -2.24 -2.59
CA LEU A 35 -8.19 -3.13 -2.03
C LEU A 35 -6.92 -2.37 -1.61
N THR A 36 -6.46 -1.44 -2.45
CA THR A 36 -5.31 -0.56 -2.12
C THR A 36 -5.59 0.28 -0.87
N LYS A 37 -6.80 0.86 -0.76
CA LYS A 37 -7.20 1.64 0.43
C LYS A 37 -7.31 0.75 1.68
N TRP A 38 -7.78 -0.48 1.52
CA TRP A 38 -7.86 -1.45 2.61
C TRP A 38 -6.46 -1.76 3.15
N GLY A 39 -5.53 -2.19 2.30
CA GLY A 39 -4.15 -2.47 2.71
C GLY A 39 -3.49 -1.25 3.36
N GLY A 40 -3.71 -0.05 2.81
CA GLY A 40 -3.19 1.19 3.38
C GLY A 40 -3.73 1.49 4.79
N ALA A 41 -5.02 1.29 5.02
CA ALA A 41 -5.63 1.46 6.34
C ALA A 41 -5.07 0.45 7.35
N LEU A 42 -4.92 -0.82 6.95
CA LEU A 42 -4.31 -1.87 7.78
C LEU A 42 -2.88 -1.51 8.19
N LEU A 43 -2.03 -1.07 7.25
CA LEU A 43 -0.65 -0.68 7.59
C LEU A 43 -0.58 0.48 8.58
N GLN A 44 -1.48 1.47 8.47
CA GLN A 44 -1.50 2.57 9.43
C GLN A 44 -1.99 2.10 10.81
N LEU A 45 -2.95 1.18 10.88
CA LEU A 45 -3.39 0.57 12.13
C LEU A 45 -2.27 -0.24 12.78
N CYS A 46 -1.49 -1.01 12.02
CA CYS A 46 -0.29 -1.71 12.51
C CYS A 46 0.67 -0.74 13.22
N GLN A 47 0.95 0.39 12.60
CA GLN A 47 1.92 1.36 13.12
C GLN A 47 1.42 2.07 14.38
N LEU A 48 0.12 2.38 14.45
CA LEU A 48 -0.48 3.11 15.58
C LEU A 48 -0.75 2.21 16.79
N GLU A 49 -1.30 1.03 16.58
CA GLU A 49 -1.67 0.11 17.67
C GLU A 49 -0.48 -0.74 18.15
N ARG A 50 0.71 -0.57 17.55
CA ARG A 50 1.81 -1.57 17.62
C ARG A 50 1.24 -2.97 17.34
N GLY A 51 0.44 -3.04 16.29
CA GLY A 51 -0.36 -4.21 15.93
C GLY A 51 0.50 -5.35 15.38
N PRO A 52 0.04 -6.61 15.54
CA PRO A 52 0.79 -7.82 15.26
C PRO A 52 1.12 -7.98 13.77
N GLU A 53 2.20 -8.72 13.50
CA GLU A 53 2.64 -9.21 12.18
C GLU A 53 1.48 -9.63 11.25
N ALA A 54 0.42 -10.21 11.83
CA ALA A 54 -0.79 -10.63 11.13
C ALA A 54 -1.49 -9.50 10.34
N MET A 55 -1.55 -8.28 10.87
CA MET A 55 -2.17 -7.16 10.15
C MET A 55 -1.30 -6.67 8.99
N SER A 56 0.03 -6.74 9.13
CA SER A 56 0.96 -6.45 8.02
C SER A 56 0.82 -7.50 6.92
N GLN A 57 0.70 -8.78 7.27
CA GLN A 57 0.45 -9.87 6.32
C GLN A 57 -0.91 -9.73 5.63
N GLU A 58 -1.96 -9.32 6.35
CA GLU A 58 -3.26 -9.04 5.74
C GLU A 58 -3.16 -7.87 4.75
N ALA A 59 -2.41 -6.81 5.09
CA ALA A 59 -2.17 -5.70 4.18
C ALA A 59 -1.45 -6.13 2.91
N VAL A 60 -0.40 -6.97 3.02
CA VAL A 60 0.29 -7.58 1.87
C VAL A 60 -0.71 -8.30 0.98
N SER A 61 -1.52 -9.20 1.55
CA SER A 61 -2.52 -9.94 0.79
C SER A 61 -3.49 -9.02 0.03
N LYS A 62 -3.94 -7.92 0.63
CA LYS A 62 -4.81 -6.95 -0.07
C LYS A 62 -4.10 -6.20 -1.19
N PHE A 63 -2.83 -5.87 -1.03
CA PHE A 63 -2.05 -5.27 -2.11
C PHE A 63 -1.76 -6.28 -3.23
N GLU A 64 -1.54 -7.56 -2.92
CA GLU A 64 -1.34 -8.62 -3.92
C GLU A 64 -2.60 -8.75 -4.77
N GLU A 65 -3.77 -8.87 -4.15
CA GLU A 65 -5.06 -8.91 -4.85
C GLU A 65 -5.25 -7.66 -5.74
N ALA A 66 -4.90 -6.46 -5.25
CA ALA A 66 -4.99 -5.23 -6.03
C ALA A 66 -4.06 -5.24 -7.25
N LEU A 67 -2.86 -5.80 -7.12
CA LEU A 67 -1.87 -5.91 -8.19
C LEU A 67 -2.21 -7.02 -9.19
N ASP A 68 -2.86 -8.10 -8.76
CA ASP A 68 -3.40 -9.13 -9.65
C ASP A 68 -4.48 -8.54 -10.58
N ILE A 69 -5.31 -7.63 -10.05
CA ILE A 69 -6.33 -6.93 -10.83
C ILE A 69 -5.69 -5.85 -11.72
N ASN A 70 -4.75 -5.08 -11.16
CA ASN A 70 -4.05 -4.02 -11.88
C ASN A 70 -2.56 -3.97 -11.53
N PRO A 71 -1.71 -4.64 -12.33
CA PRO A 71 -0.26 -4.69 -12.09
C PRO A 71 0.43 -3.32 -12.18
N SER A 72 -0.20 -2.35 -12.87
CA SER A 72 0.31 -0.98 -13.07
C SER A 72 -0.15 0.01 -11.98
N LYS A 73 -0.81 -0.49 -10.93
CA LYS A 73 -1.35 0.33 -9.84
C LYS A 73 -0.21 0.79 -8.92
N HIS A 74 0.38 1.93 -9.26
CA HIS A 74 1.51 2.52 -8.52
C HIS A 74 1.24 2.70 -7.01
N GLU A 75 0.01 3.06 -6.61
CA GLU A 75 -0.36 3.19 -5.19
C GLU A 75 -0.30 1.84 -4.44
N ALA A 76 -0.71 0.75 -5.10
CA ALA A 76 -0.64 -0.60 -4.53
C ALA A 76 0.81 -1.11 -4.46
N LEU A 77 1.62 -0.83 -5.50
CA LEU A 77 3.07 -1.12 -5.49
C LEU A 77 3.77 -0.39 -4.34
N TRP A 78 3.46 0.89 -4.15
CA TRP A 78 4.01 1.68 -3.05
C TRP A 78 3.54 1.15 -1.69
N GLY A 79 2.25 0.83 -1.57
CA GLY A 79 1.67 0.21 -0.38
C GLY A 79 2.34 -1.12 -0.01
N MET A 80 2.59 -1.97 -1.01
CA MET A 80 3.31 -3.23 -0.85
C MET A 80 4.73 -3.00 -0.33
N GLY A 81 5.48 -2.06 -0.90
CA GLY A 81 6.83 -1.74 -0.41
C GLY A 81 6.84 -1.29 1.05
N ASN A 82 5.83 -0.52 1.48
CA ASN A 82 5.69 -0.14 2.89
C ASN A 82 5.36 -1.35 3.77
N ALA A 83 4.57 -2.30 3.28
CA ALA A 83 4.23 -3.52 4.01
C ALA A 83 5.48 -4.40 4.22
N GLU A 84 6.25 -4.63 3.15
CA GLU A 84 7.52 -5.36 3.19
C GLU A 84 8.52 -4.71 4.16
N THR A 85 8.62 -3.38 4.12
CA THR A 85 9.46 -2.61 5.04
C THR A 85 9.03 -2.80 6.49
N ASN A 86 7.72 -2.76 6.78
CA ASN A 86 7.20 -3.03 8.13
C ASN A 86 7.50 -4.47 8.57
N LEU A 87 7.38 -5.46 7.69
CA LEU A 87 7.72 -6.86 7.98
C LEU A 87 9.21 -7.02 8.26
N ALA A 88 10.09 -6.40 7.46
CA ALA A 88 11.53 -6.42 7.65
C ALA A 88 11.95 -5.96 9.04
N PHE A 89 11.30 -4.92 9.59
CA PHE A 89 11.57 -4.43 10.94
C PHE A 89 11.19 -5.42 12.06
N LEU A 90 10.34 -6.42 11.76
CA LEU A 90 9.96 -7.46 12.71
C LEU A 90 10.92 -8.66 12.68
N ILE A 91 11.75 -8.78 11.64
CA ILE A 91 12.66 -9.91 11.43
C ILE A 91 13.96 -9.67 12.22
N PRO A 92 14.34 -10.55 13.18
CA PRO A 92 15.57 -10.37 13.95
C PRO A 92 16.84 -10.67 13.16
N ASP A 93 16.74 -11.49 12.13
CA ASP A 93 17.84 -11.89 11.26
C ASP A 93 18.10 -10.81 10.20
N PRO A 94 19.28 -10.17 10.20
CA PRO A 94 19.57 -9.06 9.30
C PRO A 94 19.64 -9.48 7.83
N ASP A 95 20.06 -10.71 7.53
CA ASP A 95 20.17 -11.20 6.16
C ASP A 95 18.76 -11.39 5.57
N GLN A 96 17.84 -11.97 6.36
CA GLN A 96 16.43 -12.10 5.98
C GLN A 96 15.73 -10.73 5.89
N ALA A 97 16.01 -9.82 6.83
CA ALA A 97 15.46 -8.46 6.77
C ALA A 97 15.94 -7.68 5.53
N GLU A 98 17.21 -7.87 5.12
CA GLU A 98 17.76 -7.26 3.90
C GLU A 98 17.01 -7.71 2.65
N GLU A 99 16.64 -8.99 2.53
CA GLU A 99 15.83 -9.50 1.42
C GLU A 99 14.50 -8.74 1.29
N HIS A 100 13.81 -8.51 2.42
CA HIS A 100 12.56 -7.75 2.44
C HIS A 100 12.77 -6.26 2.10
N PHE A 101 13.83 -5.61 2.59
CA PHE A 101 14.14 -4.23 2.22
C PHE A 101 14.50 -4.09 0.74
N LEU A 102 15.21 -5.06 0.16
CA LEU A 102 15.51 -5.09 -1.27
C LEU A 102 14.25 -5.29 -2.11
N ALA A 103 13.34 -6.18 -1.69
CA ALA A 103 12.04 -6.35 -2.33
C ALA A 103 11.22 -5.05 -2.28
N ALA A 104 11.18 -4.37 -1.14
CA ALA A 104 10.53 -3.07 -0.99
C ALA A 104 11.13 -2.01 -1.95
N ALA A 105 12.46 -1.93 -2.05
CA ALA A 105 13.14 -1.01 -2.95
C ALA A 105 12.77 -1.24 -4.43
N GLN A 106 12.67 -2.51 -4.85
CA GLN A 106 12.23 -2.86 -6.20
C GLN A 106 10.77 -2.46 -6.45
N LEU A 107 9.88 -2.63 -5.47
CA LEU A 107 8.48 -2.22 -5.56
C LEU A 107 8.35 -0.69 -5.69
N TYR A 108 9.11 0.08 -4.93
CA TYR A 108 9.14 1.54 -5.07
C TYR A 108 9.66 1.99 -6.44
N GLN A 109 10.71 1.35 -6.94
CA GLN A 109 11.23 1.66 -8.28
C GLN A 109 10.17 1.38 -9.36
N ARG A 110 9.51 0.22 -9.30
CA ARG A 110 8.41 -0.11 -10.21
C ARG A 110 7.27 0.91 -10.12
N ALA A 111 6.90 1.35 -8.92
CA ALA A 111 5.86 2.36 -8.74
C ALA A 111 6.24 3.69 -9.43
N LEU A 112 7.51 4.11 -9.31
CA LEU A 112 8.02 5.32 -9.98
C LEU A 112 8.03 5.16 -11.49
N ASP A 113 8.46 4.02 -12.01
CA ASP A 113 8.52 3.76 -13.45
C ASP A 113 7.11 3.83 -14.08
N GLU A 114 6.11 3.24 -13.43
CA GLU A 114 4.70 3.30 -13.85
C GLU A 114 4.16 4.74 -13.90
N VAL A 115 4.50 5.56 -12.90
CA VAL A 115 4.10 6.98 -12.86
C VAL A 115 4.79 7.75 -13.98
N ASN A 116 6.10 7.55 -14.16
CA ASN A 116 6.89 8.22 -15.18
C ASN A 116 6.41 7.86 -16.59
N GLU A 117 6.08 6.59 -16.84
CA GLU A 117 5.54 6.14 -18.12
C GLU A 117 4.18 6.79 -18.42
N LYS A 118 3.28 6.84 -17.43
CA LYS A 118 1.97 7.50 -17.56
C LYS A 118 2.11 9.00 -17.86
N LEU A 119 3.04 9.69 -17.17
CA LEU A 119 3.35 11.09 -17.43
C LEU A 119 3.90 11.31 -18.84
N ALA A 120 4.86 10.48 -19.28
CA ALA A 120 5.45 10.57 -20.61
C ALA A 120 4.40 10.40 -21.73
N LYS A 121 3.49 9.41 -21.58
CA LYS A 121 2.36 9.22 -22.50
C LYS A 121 1.43 10.43 -22.52
N GLY A 122 1.11 11.00 -21.37
CA GLY A 122 0.28 12.21 -21.25
C GLY A 122 0.88 13.41 -21.99
N PHE A 123 2.17 13.68 -21.80
CA PHE A 123 2.88 14.75 -22.52
C PHE A 123 2.92 14.51 -24.04
N GLY A 124 3.11 13.25 -24.47
CA GLY A 124 3.06 12.88 -25.88
C GLY A 124 1.70 13.19 -26.53
N LEU A 125 0.61 12.86 -25.85
CA LEU A 125 -0.76 13.16 -26.31
C LEU A 125 -1.01 14.66 -26.41
N LEU A 126 -0.63 15.44 -25.38
CA LEU A 126 -0.77 16.90 -25.40
C LEU A 126 -0.03 17.53 -26.60
N LYS A 127 1.19 17.07 -26.87
CA LYS A 127 1.97 17.55 -28.02
C LYS A 127 1.28 17.24 -29.36
N SER A 128 0.61 16.09 -29.47
CA SER A 128 -0.12 15.70 -30.68
C SER A 128 -1.43 16.46 -30.91
N ILE A 129 -2.05 17.00 -29.85
CA ILE A 129 -3.29 17.78 -29.96
C ILE A 129 -2.98 19.25 -30.29
N CYS A 130 -1.81 19.74 -29.87
CA CYS A 130 -1.38 21.13 -30.10
C CYS A 130 -0.66 21.35 -31.45
N HIS A 131 -0.60 20.36 -32.34
CA HIS A 131 -0.13 20.48 -33.74
C HIS A 131 -1.28 20.15 -34.69
#